data_AF-A0A838W291-F1
#
_entry.id   AF-A0A838W291-F1
#
_cell.length_a   1.000
_cell.length_b   1.000
_cell.length_c   1.000
_cell.angle_alpha   90.00
_cell.angle_beta   90.00
_cell.angle_gamma   90.00
#
_symmetry.space_group_name_H-M   'P 1'
#
loop_
_entity.id
_entity.type
_entity.pdbx_description
1 polymer ?
#
loop_
_entity_poly.entity_id
_entity_poly.type
_entity_poly.pdbx_seq_one_letter_code
_entity_poly.pdbx_strand_id
1 'polypeptide(L)'
;MCAKHNSHKIDAIIFISGSSIPIPEDKLEDSVSIKLATTKGMGAVAEYERQQKQGKEKAFEDEKEWNLFKEIFAKTSVEGFVAARDAVRTMPDDINNVLRSADCKLYGIVGSDDEVFMNLKSKMKQEIPKFNLKVIEGEGHWLILHNPEALDKVLEEFLTGINLQEAVQS
;
A
#
# COMPACT_ATOMS: atom_id res chain seq x y z
N MET A 1 -0.67 6.93 14.04
CA MET A 1 0.42 6.47 14.93
C MET A 1 1.82 6.99 14.58
N CYS A 2 2.15 7.42 13.35
CA CYS A 2 3.26 8.37 13.16
C CYS A 2 2.73 9.82 13.13
N ALA A 3 1.78 10.10 12.23
CA ALA A 3 1.09 11.39 12.09
C ALA A 3 0.35 11.87 13.35
N LYS A 4 -0.35 10.96 14.04
CA LYS A 4 -1.05 11.26 15.31
C LYS A 4 -0.12 11.89 16.36
N HIS A 5 1.13 11.42 16.41
CA HIS A 5 2.09 11.78 17.46
C HIS A 5 3.13 12.80 16.98
N ASN A 6 3.23 13.03 15.66
CA ASN A 6 4.26 13.85 15.04
C ASN A 6 3.70 14.76 13.94
N SER A 7 2.44 15.19 14.03
CA SER A 7 1.77 15.98 12.98
C SER A 7 2.48 17.29 12.65
N HIS A 8 3.24 17.84 13.60
CA HIS A 8 4.06 19.05 13.45
C HIS A 8 5.44 18.79 12.82
N LYS A 9 5.79 17.53 12.54
CA LYS A 9 7.08 17.13 11.93
C LYS A 9 6.90 16.46 10.56
N ILE A 10 5.68 16.45 10.04
CA ILE A 10 5.33 15.71 8.83
C ILE A 10 4.60 16.68 7.91
N ASP A 11 5.26 17.07 6.83
CA ASP A 11 4.66 17.99 5.84
C ASP A 11 3.63 17.26 4.98
N ALA A 12 3.90 15.99 4.66
CA ALA A 12 3.03 15.16 3.83
C ALA A 12 3.11 13.66 4.15
N ILE A 13 2.02 12.95 3.84
CA ILE A 13 1.96 11.48 3.81
C ILE A 13 1.43 11.05 2.45
N ILE A 14 2.14 10.14 1.79
CA ILE A 14 1.74 9.56 0.51
C ILE A 14 1.49 8.05 0.72
N PHE A 15 0.25 7.62 0.55
CA PHE A 15 -0.13 6.21 0.63
C PHE A 15 -0.04 5.57 -0.76
N ILE A 16 0.89 4.64 -0.98
CA ILE A 16 0.97 3.82 -2.20
C ILE A 16 0.40 2.44 -1.88
N SER A 17 -0.65 2.00 -2.59
CA SER A 17 -1.32 0.70 -2.37
C SER A 17 -1.56 0.38 -0.89
N GLY A 18 -1.96 1.40 -0.13
CA GLY A 18 -2.12 1.40 1.32
C GLY A 18 -3.26 2.32 1.76
N SER A 19 -3.78 2.13 2.97
CA SER A 19 -4.91 2.90 3.51
C SER A 19 -4.74 3.20 5.00
N SER A 20 -5.48 4.20 5.49
CA SER A 20 -5.71 4.44 6.91
C SER A 20 -7.00 3.81 7.44
N ILE A 21 -7.72 3.06 6.60
CA ILE A 21 -8.91 2.29 6.98
C ILE A 21 -8.49 0.82 7.08
N PRO A 22 -8.90 0.10 8.15
CA PRO A 22 -8.66 -1.33 8.28
C PRO A 22 -9.18 -2.11 7.07
N ILE A 23 -8.42 -3.12 6.64
CA ILE A 23 -8.84 -4.04 5.59
C ILE A 23 -9.93 -4.96 6.18
N PRO A 24 -11.06 -5.18 5.48
CA PRO A 24 -12.09 -6.12 5.93
C PRO A 24 -11.52 -7.54 6.10
N GLU A 25 -11.97 -8.28 7.13
CA GLU A 25 -11.43 -9.61 7.45
C GLU A 25 -11.59 -10.60 6.29
N ASP A 26 -12.69 -10.53 5.54
CA ASP A 26 -12.93 -11.35 4.35
C ASP A 26 -11.98 -11.04 3.19
N LYS A 27 -11.23 -9.93 3.26
CA LYS A 27 -10.23 -9.53 2.27
C LYS A 27 -8.80 -9.79 2.72
N LEU A 28 -8.58 -10.23 3.97
CA LEU A 28 -7.24 -10.53 4.50
C LEU A 28 -6.74 -11.92 4.13
N GLU A 29 -7.62 -12.84 3.70
CA GLU A 29 -7.39 -14.26 3.31
C GLU A 29 -5.92 -14.74 3.36
N ASP A 30 -5.43 -15.08 4.56
CA ASP A 30 -4.02 -15.40 4.78
C ASP A 30 -3.76 -16.71 5.51
N SER A 31 -4.80 -17.42 5.92
CA SER A 31 -4.68 -18.68 6.65
C SER A 31 -3.81 -19.71 5.90
N VAL A 32 -3.96 -19.78 4.57
CA VAL A 32 -3.15 -20.64 3.71
C VAL A 32 -1.72 -20.15 3.64
N SER A 33 -1.49 -18.85 3.41
CA SER A 33 -0.16 -18.25 3.35
C SER A 33 0.60 -18.37 4.68
N ILE A 34 -0.06 -18.21 5.83
CA ILE A 34 0.52 -18.42 7.17
C ILE A 34 0.89 -19.88 7.39
N LYS A 35 0.01 -20.82 7.01
CA LYS A 35 0.32 -22.26 7.09
C LYS A 35 1.50 -22.62 6.19
N LEU A 36 1.59 -22.06 4.99
CA LEU A 36 2.73 -22.28 4.09
C LEU A 36 4.02 -21.70 4.65
N ALA A 37 3.98 -20.47 5.18
CA ALA A 37 5.12 -19.83 5.80
C ALA A 37 5.71 -20.70 6.93
N THR A 38 4.85 -21.17 7.84
CA THR A 38 5.24 -21.94 9.02
C THR A 38 5.69 -23.37 8.71
N THR A 39 5.22 -23.97 7.62
CA THR A 39 5.54 -25.37 7.29
C THR A 39 6.58 -25.53 6.17
N LYS A 40 6.67 -24.57 5.25
CA LYS A 40 7.49 -24.64 4.03
C LYS A 40 8.34 -23.39 3.76
N GLY A 41 8.25 -22.37 4.61
CA GLY A 41 9.02 -21.13 4.49
C GLY A 41 8.47 -20.17 3.43
N MET A 42 9.07 -18.97 3.37
CA MET A 42 8.59 -17.86 2.56
C MET A 42 8.70 -18.09 1.05
N GLY A 43 9.62 -18.94 0.58
CA GLY A 43 9.69 -19.32 -0.83
C GLY A 43 8.40 -20.02 -1.30
N ALA A 44 7.81 -20.89 -0.46
CA ALA A 44 6.56 -21.56 -0.79
C ALA A 44 5.36 -20.60 -0.79
N VAL A 45 5.39 -19.58 0.07
CA VAL A 45 4.38 -18.51 0.07
C VAL A 45 4.47 -17.71 -1.21
N ALA A 46 5.67 -17.31 -1.64
CA ALA A 46 5.84 -16.57 -2.89
C ALA A 46 5.22 -17.33 -4.07
N GLU A 47 5.52 -18.62 -4.23
CA GLU A 47 4.96 -19.45 -5.32
C GLU A 47 3.44 -19.56 -5.24
N TYR A 48 2.90 -19.67 -4.03
CA TYR A 48 1.45 -19.66 -3.82
C TYR A 48 0.82 -18.33 -4.24
N GLU A 49 1.41 -17.19 -3.85
CA GLU A 49 0.95 -15.86 -4.26
C GLU A 49 0.98 -15.73 -5.80
N ARG A 50 2.05 -16.18 -6.46
CA ARG A 50 2.13 -16.20 -7.93
C ARG A 50 0.95 -16.94 -8.55
N GLN A 51 0.61 -18.12 -8.04
CA GLN A 51 -0.51 -18.92 -8.55
C GLN A 51 -1.86 -18.24 -8.33
N GLN A 52 -2.09 -17.61 -7.17
CA GLN A 52 -3.36 -16.93 -6.87
C GLN A 52 -3.57 -15.66 -7.69
N LYS A 53 -2.46 -15.03 -8.11
CA LYS A 53 -2.42 -13.74 -8.80
C LYS A 53 -2.16 -13.86 -10.30
N GLN A 54 -1.89 -15.06 -10.80
CA GLN A 54 -1.77 -15.33 -12.23
C GLN A 54 -3.04 -14.88 -12.98
N GLY A 55 -2.88 -14.08 -14.03
CA GLY A 55 -4.00 -13.52 -14.80
C GLY A 55 -4.76 -12.38 -14.11
N LYS A 56 -4.31 -11.93 -12.93
CA LYS A 56 -4.91 -10.82 -12.17
C LYS A 56 -3.93 -9.68 -11.93
N GLU A 57 -2.64 -9.96 -11.91
CA GLU A 57 -1.59 -9.02 -11.57
C GLU A 57 -0.42 -9.22 -12.53
N LYS A 58 -0.16 -8.19 -13.35
CA LYS A 58 0.85 -8.24 -14.41
C LYS A 58 2.26 -8.54 -13.88
N ALA A 59 2.57 -8.09 -12.66
CA ALA A 59 3.82 -8.36 -11.96
C ALA A 59 4.18 -9.85 -11.80
N PHE A 60 3.19 -10.75 -11.90
CA PHE A 60 3.40 -12.20 -11.77
C PHE A 60 3.43 -12.94 -13.11
N GLU A 61 3.18 -12.23 -14.22
CA GLU A 61 3.21 -12.78 -15.58
C GLU A 61 4.59 -12.62 -16.22
N ASP A 62 5.26 -11.50 -15.99
CA ASP A 62 6.64 -11.29 -16.44
C ASP A 62 7.63 -12.03 -15.52
N GLU A 63 8.52 -12.82 -16.11
CA GLU A 63 9.51 -13.62 -15.36
C GLU A 63 10.54 -12.74 -14.63
N LYS A 64 10.93 -11.59 -15.18
CA LYS A 64 11.92 -10.72 -14.53
C LYS A 64 11.31 -10.06 -13.30
N GLU A 65 10.09 -9.54 -13.41
CA GLU A 65 9.34 -8.94 -12.31
C GLU A 65 9.01 -9.97 -11.23
N TRP A 66 8.59 -11.16 -11.63
CA TRP A 66 8.36 -12.28 -10.73
C TRP A 66 9.63 -12.66 -9.95
N ASN A 67 10.77 -12.79 -10.63
CA ASN A 67 12.02 -13.16 -9.97
C ASN A 67 12.48 -12.07 -8.98
N LEU A 68 12.27 -10.80 -9.32
CA LEU A 68 12.53 -9.69 -8.39
C LEU A 68 11.61 -9.75 -7.16
N PHE A 69 10.30 -9.96 -7.37
CA PHE A 69 9.35 -10.17 -6.28
C PHE A 69 9.81 -11.30 -5.37
N LYS A 70 10.12 -12.46 -5.95
CA LYS A 70 10.53 -13.66 -5.21
C LYS A 70 11.79 -13.41 -4.40
N GLU A 71 12.77 -12.73 -4.98
CA GLU A 71 14.03 -12.39 -4.30
C GLU A 71 13.79 -11.50 -3.08
N ILE A 72 12.96 -10.47 -3.21
CA ILE A 72 12.64 -9.54 -2.11
C ILE A 72 11.79 -10.26 -1.06
N PHE A 73 10.71 -10.90 -1.49
CA PHE A 73 9.71 -11.50 -0.62
C PHE A 73 10.31 -12.64 0.22
N ALA A 74 11.17 -13.47 -0.37
CA ALA A 74 11.82 -14.60 0.32
C ALA A 74 12.83 -14.17 1.40
N LYS A 75 13.26 -12.90 1.43
CA LYS A 75 14.11 -12.34 2.51
C LYS A 75 13.32 -12.04 3.79
N THR A 76 12.00 -12.02 3.73
CA THR A 76 11.14 -11.86 4.91
C THR A 76 11.30 -13.09 5.82
N SER A 77 11.43 -12.90 7.14
CA SER A 77 11.40 -14.05 8.05
C SER A 77 9.97 -14.56 8.22
N VAL A 78 9.82 -15.84 8.58
CA VAL A 78 8.50 -16.42 8.85
C VAL A 78 7.84 -15.70 10.02
N GLU A 79 8.57 -15.41 11.10
CA GLU A 79 8.01 -14.69 12.24
C GLU A 79 7.59 -13.27 11.85
N GLY A 80 8.38 -12.58 11.04
CA GLY A 80 8.08 -11.23 10.58
C GLY A 80 6.84 -11.18 9.69
N PHE A 81 6.68 -12.17 8.81
CA PHE A 81 5.49 -12.29 7.96
C PHE A 81 4.21 -12.52 8.76
N VAL A 82 4.23 -13.46 9.73
CA VAL A 82 3.07 -13.74 10.58
C VAL A 82 2.75 -12.53 11.46
N ALA A 83 3.75 -11.94 12.12
CA ALA A 83 3.56 -10.79 12.99
C ALA A 83 3.02 -9.56 12.22
N ALA A 84 3.47 -9.31 10.99
CA ALA A 84 2.96 -8.23 10.17
C ALA A 84 1.47 -8.42 9.82
N ARG A 85 1.05 -9.65 9.51
CA ARG A 85 -0.36 -9.96 9.22
C ARG A 85 -1.26 -9.86 10.44
N ASP A 86 -0.78 -10.30 11.60
CA ASP A 86 -1.49 -10.12 12.87
C ASP A 86 -1.63 -8.63 13.20
N ALA A 87 -0.58 -7.84 12.97
CA ALA A 87 -0.60 -6.40 13.22
C ALA A 87 -1.64 -5.65 12.37
N VAL A 88 -1.87 -6.06 11.12
CA VAL A 88 -2.90 -5.44 10.26
C VAL A 88 -4.30 -5.57 10.89
N ARG A 89 -4.62 -6.68 11.55
CA ARG A 89 -5.90 -6.88 12.25
C ARG A 89 -6.07 -6.01 13.49
N THR A 90 -4.96 -5.52 14.04
CA THR A 90 -4.97 -4.64 15.23
C THR A 90 -5.04 -3.15 14.87
N MET A 91 -5.14 -2.83 13.58
CA MET A 91 -5.21 -1.45 13.11
C MET A 91 -6.44 -0.72 13.69
N PRO A 92 -6.25 0.43 14.37
CA PRO A 92 -7.37 1.22 14.88
C PRO A 92 -8.30 1.71 13.76
N ASP A 93 -9.59 1.77 14.05
CA ASP A 93 -10.65 2.23 13.14
C ASP A 93 -10.80 3.77 13.08
N ASP A 94 -10.17 4.49 14.01
CA ASP A 94 -10.30 5.94 14.17
C ASP A 94 -9.24 6.77 13.41
N ILE A 95 -8.35 6.15 12.65
CA ILE A 95 -7.19 6.84 12.06
C ILE A 95 -7.61 7.95 11.09
N ASN A 96 -8.71 7.78 10.34
CA ASN A 96 -9.23 8.84 9.46
C ASN A 96 -9.60 10.12 10.22
N ASN A 97 -10.13 10.01 11.44
CA ASN A 97 -10.45 11.17 12.27
C ASN A 97 -9.18 11.96 12.62
N VAL A 98 -8.12 11.23 12.97
CA VAL A 98 -6.81 11.83 13.26
C VAL A 98 -6.21 12.50 12.04
N LEU A 99 -6.25 11.84 10.87
CA LEU A 99 -5.69 12.38 9.64
C LEU A 99 -6.47 13.60 9.12
N ARG A 100 -7.79 13.62 9.32
CA ARG A 100 -8.65 14.76 9.01
C ARG A 100 -8.20 16.02 9.74
N SER A 101 -7.85 15.92 11.02
CA SER A 101 -7.41 17.04 11.86
C SER A 101 -5.91 17.32 11.83
N ALA A 102 -5.10 16.44 11.23
CA ALA A 102 -3.65 16.63 11.17
C ALA A 102 -3.28 17.84 10.29
N ASP A 103 -2.14 18.47 10.53
CA ASP A 103 -1.65 19.61 9.73
C ASP A 103 -0.81 19.19 8.50
N CYS A 104 -0.75 17.89 8.23
CA CYS A 104 -0.02 17.34 7.08
C CYS A 104 -0.90 17.25 5.84
N LYS A 105 -0.26 17.36 4.67
CA LYS A 105 -0.87 17.06 3.37
C LYS A 105 -1.02 15.54 3.22
N LEU A 106 -2.11 15.11 2.58
CA LEU A 106 -2.41 13.69 2.46
C LEU A 106 -2.65 13.33 1.00
N TYR A 107 -1.92 12.34 0.52
CA TYR A 107 -1.94 11.89 -0.86
C TYR A 107 -2.12 10.38 -0.95
N GLY A 108 -2.76 9.91 -2.00
CA GLY A 108 -2.93 8.50 -2.29
C GLY A 108 -2.61 8.19 -3.74
N ILE A 109 -1.89 7.09 -3.96
CA ILE A 109 -1.65 6.47 -5.25
C ILE A 109 -2.17 5.03 -5.18
N VAL A 110 -2.84 4.58 -6.23
CA VAL A 110 -3.39 3.22 -6.35
C VAL A 110 -3.59 2.87 -7.81
N GLY A 111 -3.43 1.59 -8.14
CA GLY A 111 -3.81 1.07 -9.45
C GLY A 111 -5.32 0.78 -9.52
N SER A 112 -5.96 1.00 -10.67
CA SER A 112 -7.41 0.78 -10.84
C SER A 112 -7.86 -0.65 -10.57
N ASP A 113 -6.97 -1.63 -10.75
CA ASP A 113 -7.26 -3.05 -10.65
C ASP A 113 -6.96 -3.60 -9.25
N ASP A 114 -6.38 -2.78 -8.35
CA ASP A 114 -6.29 -3.07 -6.91
C ASP A 114 -7.63 -2.77 -6.22
N GLU A 115 -8.62 -3.65 -6.43
CA GLU A 115 -9.99 -3.46 -5.95
C GLU A 115 -10.08 -3.18 -4.45
N VAL A 116 -9.24 -3.84 -3.63
CA VAL A 116 -9.26 -3.67 -2.18
C VAL A 116 -8.86 -2.24 -1.82
N PHE A 117 -7.70 -1.78 -2.30
CA PHE A 117 -7.24 -0.43 -1.95
C PHE A 117 -7.97 0.67 -2.71
N MET A 118 -8.51 0.40 -3.90
CA MET A 118 -9.42 1.32 -4.61
C MET A 118 -10.65 1.64 -3.77
N ASN A 119 -11.30 0.61 -3.20
CA ASN A 119 -12.45 0.79 -2.33
C ASN A 119 -12.09 1.55 -1.05
N LEU A 120 -10.99 1.15 -0.39
CA LEU A 120 -10.54 1.79 0.85
C LEU A 120 -10.14 3.27 0.63
N LYS A 121 -9.43 3.58 -0.45
CA LYS A 121 -9.01 4.96 -0.77
C LYS A 121 -10.18 5.83 -1.21
N SER A 122 -11.16 5.26 -1.92
CA SER A 122 -12.40 5.97 -2.25
C SER A 122 -13.14 6.38 -0.97
N LYS A 123 -13.22 5.48 0.01
CA LYS A 123 -13.79 5.79 1.33
C LYS A 123 -12.97 6.83 2.10
N MET A 124 -11.63 6.74 2.08
CA MET A 124 -10.76 7.79 2.64
C MET A 124 -11.02 9.15 2.00
N LYS A 125 -11.19 9.22 0.68
CA LYS A 125 -11.46 10.47 -0.05
C LYS A 125 -12.81 11.09 0.35
N GLN A 126 -13.82 10.26 0.59
CA GLN A 126 -15.11 10.71 1.10
C GLN A 126 -15.01 11.25 2.54
N GLU A 127 -14.24 10.58 3.39
CA GLU A 127 -14.13 10.93 4.81
C GLU A 127 -13.11 12.04 5.12
N ILE A 128 -12.12 12.26 4.25
CA ILE A 128 -11.02 13.21 4.42
C ILE A 128 -10.98 14.13 3.19
N PRO A 129 -11.68 15.28 3.21
CA PRO A 129 -11.81 16.14 2.03
C PRO A 129 -10.48 16.57 1.39
N LYS A 130 -9.46 16.82 2.23
CA LYS A 130 -8.10 17.22 1.81
C LYS A 130 -7.25 16.09 1.23
N PHE A 131 -7.70 14.83 1.27
CA PHE A 131 -6.97 13.70 0.71
C PHE A 131 -6.94 13.80 -0.82
N ASN A 132 -5.75 13.83 -1.42
CA ASN A 132 -5.59 13.92 -2.87
C ASN A 132 -5.26 12.53 -3.45
N LEU A 133 -6.21 11.95 -4.19
CA LEU A 133 -6.09 10.60 -4.74
C LEU A 133 -5.77 10.65 -6.24
N LYS A 134 -4.75 9.91 -6.65
CA LYS A 134 -4.42 9.62 -8.05
C LYS A 134 -4.57 8.11 -8.29
N VAL A 135 -5.23 7.78 -9.40
CA VAL A 135 -5.45 6.41 -9.86
C VAL A 135 -4.60 6.19 -11.11
N ILE A 136 -3.90 5.06 -11.17
CA ILE A 136 -3.14 4.62 -12.34
C ILE A 136 -3.96 3.51 -13.02
N GLU A 137 -4.45 3.80 -14.22
CA GLU A 137 -5.37 2.92 -14.95
C GLU A 137 -4.71 1.64 -15.45
N GLY A 138 -5.41 0.51 -15.29
CA GLY A 138 -4.97 -0.84 -15.66
C GLY A 138 -3.87 -1.41 -14.77
N GLU A 139 -3.63 -0.86 -13.59
CA GLU A 139 -2.56 -1.29 -12.69
C GLU A 139 -3.12 -1.97 -11.44
N GLY A 140 -2.41 -2.99 -10.94
CA GLY A 140 -2.78 -3.76 -9.75
C GLY A 140 -2.05 -3.33 -8.48
N HIS A 141 -2.05 -4.21 -7.47
CA HIS A 141 -1.43 -3.93 -6.17
C HIS A 141 0.09 -3.75 -6.29
N TRP A 142 0.72 -4.56 -7.14
CA TRP A 142 2.17 -4.63 -7.32
C TRP A 142 2.70 -3.66 -8.38
N LEU A 143 2.03 -2.53 -8.57
CA LEU A 143 2.43 -1.48 -9.53
C LEU A 143 3.87 -0.98 -9.30
N ILE A 144 4.38 -1.03 -8.07
CA ILE A 144 5.78 -0.66 -7.75
C ILE A 144 6.80 -1.57 -8.44
N LEU A 145 6.41 -2.81 -8.76
CA LEU A 145 7.25 -3.76 -9.48
C LEU A 145 7.00 -3.68 -10.99
N HIS A 146 5.72 -3.59 -11.38
CA HIS A 146 5.32 -3.70 -12.78
C HIS A 146 5.47 -2.40 -13.58
N ASN A 147 5.05 -1.27 -13.00
CA ASN A 147 5.01 0.01 -13.69
C ASN A 147 5.58 1.14 -12.80
N PRO A 148 6.87 1.04 -12.42
CA PRO A 148 7.51 2.03 -11.56
C PRO A 148 7.54 3.42 -12.22
N GLU A 149 7.64 3.51 -13.56
CA GLU A 149 7.66 4.80 -14.26
C GLU A 149 6.35 5.58 -14.09
N ALA A 150 5.19 4.89 -14.19
CA ALA A 150 3.90 5.53 -13.95
C ALA A 150 3.75 5.98 -12.49
N LEU A 151 4.24 5.18 -11.54
CA LEU A 151 4.27 5.53 -10.12
C LEU A 151 5.16 6.76 -9.87
N ASP A 152 6.38 6.77 -10.40
CA ASP A 152 7.36 7.82 -10.22
C ASP A 152 6.84 9.16 -10.74
N LYS A 153 6.18 9.16 -11.90
CA LYS A 153 5.54 10.38 -12.44
C LYS A 153 4.52 10.98 -11.47
N VAL A 154 3.66 10.15 -10.87
CA VAL A 154 2.66 10.62 -9.90
C VAL A 154 3.33 11.09 -8.59
N LEU A 155 4.38 10.41 -8.17
CA LEU A 155 5.18 10.82 -7.00
C LEU A 155 5.84 12.18 -7.23
N GLU A 156 6.47 12.39 -8.38
CA GLU A 156 7.08 13.67 -8.76
C GLU A 156 6.06 14.82 -8.78
N GLU A 157 4.85 14.58 -9.31
CA GLU A 157 3.75 15.55 -9.27
C GLU A 157 3.42 15.95 -7.83
N PHE A 158 3.28 14.98 -6.92
CA PHE A 158 2.98 15.25 -5.51
C PHE A 158 4.13 15.96 -4.79
N LEU A 159 5.37 15.49 -4.96
CA LEU A 159 6.55 16.08 -4.33
C LEU A 159 6.78 17.52 -4.79
N THR A 160 6.61 17.79 -6.08
CA THR A 160 6.70 19.15 -6.63
C THR A 160 5.63 20.06 -6.02
N GLY A 161 4.39 19.57 -5.91
CA GLY A 161 3.30 20.32 -5.28
C GLY A 161 3.52 20.60 -3.79
N ILE A 162 4.20 19.69 -3.08
CA ILE A 162 4.58 19.89 -1.68
C ILE A 162 5.63 21.01 -1.57
N ASN A 163 6.72 20.92 -2.34
CA ASN A 163 7.85 21.86 -2.30
C ASN A 163 7.46 23.29 -2.74
N LEU A 164 6.62 23.43 -3.78
CA LEU A 164 6.20 24.76 -4.26
C LEU A 164 5.37 25.54 -3.23
N GLN A 165 4.61 24.85 -2.39
CA GLN A 165 3.79 25.51 -1.36
C GLN A 165 4.62 25.96 -0.15
N GLU A 166 5.72 25.26 0.16
CA GLU A 166 6.66 25.70 1.20
C GLU A 166 7.38 26.99 0.79
N ALA A 167 7.77 27.10 -0.49
CA ALA A 167 8.42 28.30 -1.03
C ALA A 167 7.53 29.55 -1.07
N VAL A 168 6.21 29.43 -0.99
CA VAL A 168 5.26 30.57 -0.93
C VAL A 168 4.97 30.98 0.52
N GLN A 169 5.27 30.11 1.50
CA GLN A 169 5.04 30.38 2.93
C GLN A 169 6.30 30.89 3.67
N SER A 170 7.48 30.84 3.02
CA SER A 170 8.76 31.40 3.48
C SER A 170 8.98 32.84 3.00
#